data_AF-A0A524QZ04-F1
#
_entry.id   AF-A0A524QZ04-F1
#
_cell.length_a   1.000
_cell.length_b   1.000
_cell.length_c   1.000
_cell.angle_alpha   90.00
_cell.angle_beta   90.00
_cell.angle_gamma   90.00
#
_symmetry.space_group_name_H-M   'P 1'
#
loop_
_entity.id
_entity.type
_entity.pdbx_description
1 polymer ?
#
loop_
_entity_poly.entity_id
_entity_poly.type
_entity_poly.pdbx_seq_one_letter_code
_entity_poly.pdbx_strand_id
1 'polypeptide(L)'
;MQHGGTGQRYDNIRCDRCSSLVFQRRAIAQICERLLSYKPGGGECLSSPGGIMAKVENLVLLLNLLYHRRAVDVKTMVRACNISKRTAYRYVRSLETAGFPVYFDDNVGGYRLTDKSGSFSRLSPEESATVLFALEFLECSFSPDRFGPIHRARMKLQLHLSGEMPGLLAETLTATSTLDEMSPIKEMLIVTLVRFACHLKKSIKIYHHTGNDSNVLTEIRSPRLIYDKEWKVNDESVDDCLGQIPIRRVVNIEVV
;
A
#
# COMPACT_ATOMS: atom_id res chain seq x y z
N MET A 1 -4.31 -67.65 -17.85
CA MET A 1 -5.12 -67.40 -16.65
C MET A 1 -4.16 -67.34 -15.48
N GLN A 2 -3.91 -66.27 -14.73
CA GLN A 2 -4.56 -64.97 -14.55
C GLN A 2 -3.44 -63.94 -14.28
N HIS A 3 -3.53 -62.76 -14.90
CA HIS A 3 -2.69 -61.60 -14.57
C HIS A 3 -3.38 -60.80 -13.46
N GLY A 4 -2.72 -60.64 -12.32
CA GLY A 4 -3.16 -59.77 -11.22
C GLY A 4 -2.75 -58.33 -11.48
N GLY A 5 -3.71 -57.50 -11.91
CA GLY A 5 -3.51 -56.07 -12.14
C GLY A 5 -3.52 -55.27 -10.84
N THR A 6 -2.46 -54.50 -10.62
CA THR A 6 -2.36 -53.46 -9.59
C THR A 6 -3.21 -52.26 -9.99
N GLY A 7 -4.41 -52.15 -9.42
CA GLY A 7 -5.23 -50.94 -9.49
C GLY A 7 -4.78 -49.92 -8.46
N GLN A 8 -3.94 -48.96 -8.85
CA GLN A 8 -3.72 -47.74 -8.07
C GLN A 8 -4.97 -46.86 -8.17
N ARG A 9 -5.67 -46.69 -7.05
CA ARG A 9 -6.63 -45.60 -6.84
C ARG A 9 -5.83 -44.29 -6.82
N TYR A 10 -6.02 -43.46 -7.85
CA TYR A 10 -5.71 -42.04 -7.76
C TYR A 10 -6.82 -41.39 -6.92
N ASP A 11 -6.55 -41.17 -5.64
CA ASP A 11 -7.36 -40.27 -4.85
C ASP A 11 -7.21 -38.84 -5.41
N ASN A 12 -8.34 -38.27 -5.79
CA ASN A 12 -8.49 -36.87 -6.18
C ASN A 12 -8.07 -35.98 -4.99
N ILE A 13 -6.80 -35.59 -4.93
CA ILE A 13 -6.35 -34.47 -4.11
C ILE A 13 -6.93 -33.20 -4.75
N ARG A 14 -8.13 -32.80 -4.31
CA ARG A 14 -8.60 -31.43 -4.51
C ARG A 14 -7.59 -30.52 -3.82
N CYS A 15 -6.84 -29.78 -4.64
CA CYS A 15 -5.91 -28.76 -4.18
C CYS A 15 -6.72 -27.59 -3.58
N ASP A 16 -6.74 -27.47 -2.26
CA ASP A 16 -7.39 -26.38 -1.53
C ASP A 16 -6.84 -24.97 -1.88
N ARG A 17 -5.69 -24.89 -2.57
CA ARG A 17 -5.18 -23.62 -3.12
C ARG A 17 -5.96 -23.10 -4.32
N CYS A 18 -6.62 -23.97 -5.10
CA CYS A 18 -7.41 -23.52 -6.26
C CYS A 18 -8.76 -22.94 -5.83
N SER A 19 -9.35 -23.44 -4.75
CA SER A 19 -10.59 -22.90 -4.16
C SER A 19 -10.34 -21.56 -3.47
N SER A 20 -9.20 -21.36 -2.80
CA SER A 20 -8.88 -20.06 -2.18
C SER A 20 -8.71 -18.97 -3.24
N LEU A 21 -7.99 -19.21 -4.34
CA LEU A 21 -7.78 -18.21 -5.39
C LEU A 21 -9.08 -17.78 -6.09
N VAL A 22 -10.05 -18.68 -6.26
CA VAL A 22 -11.37 -18.35 -6.84
C VAL A 22 -12.23 -17.55 -5.85
N PHE A 23 -12.15 -17.86 -4.56
CA PHE A 23 -12.85 -17.11 -3.51
C PHE A 23 -12.24 -15.71 -3.30
N GLN A 24 -10.90 -15.63 -3.33
CA GLN A 24 -10.13 -14.38 -3.26
C GLN A 24 -10.47 -13.44 -4.41
N ARG A 25 -10.52 -13.95 -5.65
CA ARG A 25 -10.93 -13.15 -6.80
C ARG A 25 -12.36 -12.61 -6.67
N ARG A 26 -13.24 -13.32 -5.96
CA ARG A 26 -14.64 -12.92 -5.78
C ARG A 26 -14.81 -11.83 -4.72
N ALA A 27 -14.18 -11.98 -3.56
CA ALA A 27 -14.20 -10.96 -2.49
C ALA A 27 -13.53 -9.66 -2.97
N ILE A 28 -12.38 -9.79 -3.63
CA ILE A 28 -11.68 -8.68 -4.25
C ILE A 28 -12.52 -8.04 -5.37
N ALA A 29 -13.13 -8.83 -6.25
CA ALA A 29 -14.01 -8.27 -7.29
C ALA A 29 -15.22 -7.54 -6.68
N GLN A 30 -15.78 -8.01 -5.56
CA GLN A 30 -16.86 -7.33 -4.86
C GLN A 30 -16.42 -6.02 -4.21
N ILE A 31 -15.21 -5.97 -3.63
CA ILE A 31 -14.60 -4.73 -3.12
C ILE A 31 -14.37 -3.76 -4.28
N CYS A 32 -13.86 -4.25 -5.41
CA CYS A 32 -13.60 -3.43 -6.60
C CYS A 32 -14.90 -2.94 -7.25
N GLU A 33 -15.95 -3.76 -7.32
CA GLU A 33 -17.27 -3.37 -7.77
C GLU A 33 -17.90 -2.33 -6.84
N ARG A 34 -17.74 -2.47 -5.52
CA ARG A 34 -18.20 -1.45 -4.54
C ARG A 34 -17.43 -0.13 -4.66
N LEU A 35 -16.13 -0.17 -4.97
CA LEU A 35 -15.31 1.02 -5.15
C LEU A 35 -15.50 1.67 -6.53
N LEU A 36 -15.79 0.89 -7.58
CA LEU A 36 -16.13 1.39 -8.91
C LEU A 36 -17.59 1.86 -9.00
N SER A 37 -18.49 1.30 -8.18
CA SER A 37 -19.88 1.76 -8.04
C SER A 37 -20.04 2.88 -7.01
N TYR A 38 -18.99 3.20 -6.25
CA TYR A 38 -18.92 4.40 -5.42
C TYR A 38 -18.99 5.64 -6.34
N LYS A 39 -20.20 6.13 -6.56
CA LYS A 39 -20.41 7.48 -7.04
C LYS A 39 -20.02 8.42 -5.90
N PRO A 40 -18.92 9.19 -6.00
CA PRO A 40 -18.75 10.30 -5.07
C PRO A 40 -20.03 11.12 -5.14
N GLY A 41 -20.60 11.42 -3.97
CA GLY A 41 -21.81 12.22 -3.84
C GLY A 41 -21.75 13.44 -4.77
N GLY A 42 -22.87 13.67 -5.44
CA GLY A 42 -22.97 14.47 -6.65
C GLY A 42 -22.23 15.81 -6.65
N GLY A 43 -21.63 16.08 -7.80
CA GLY A 43 -21.45 17.43 -8.34
C GLY A 43 -20.23 18.17 -7.83
N GLU A 44 -19.15 18.15 -8.61
CA GLU A 44 -18.54 19.36 -9.19
C GLU A 44 -17.27 19.00 -9.98
N CYS A 45 -17.35 19.23 -11.29
CA CYS A 45 -16.29 19.54 -12.25
C CYS A 45 -14.88 18.93 -12.04
N LEU A 46 -14.50 18.03 -12.97
CA LEU A 46 -13.13 17.63 -13.33
C LEU A 46 -12.27 18.80 -13.90
N SER A 47 -12.42 20.01 -13.37
CA SER A 47 -11.81 21.22 -13.92
C SER A 47 -11.68 22.37 -12.92
N SER A 48 -11.59 22.09 -11.61
CA SER A 48 -11.06 23.07 -10.66
C SER A 48 -9.55 22.86 -10.47
N PRO A 49 -8.68 23.85 -10.78
CA PRO A 49 -7.22 23.70 -10.74
C PRO A 49 -6.58 23.49 -9.35
N GLY A 50 -7.38 23.19 -8.32
CA GLY A 50 -6.95 23.18 -6.91
C GLY A 50 -7.09 21.84 -6.16
N GLY A 51 -7.59 20.78 -6.81
CA GLY A 51 -7.84 19.49 -6.13
C GLY A 51 -6.57 18.67 -5.80
N ILE A 52 -6.68 17.76 -4.84
CA ILE A 52 -5.60 16.82 -4.45
C ILE A 52 -5.09 16.03 -5.67
N MET A 53 -5.97 15.61 -6.57
CA MET A 53 -5.59 14.86 -7.78
C MET A 53 -4.73 15.69 -8.73
N ALA A 54 -5.09 16.95 -8.99
CA ALA A 54 -4.28 17.85 -9.83
C ALA A 54 -2.90 18.11 -9.22
N LYS A 55 -2.79 18.12 -7.88
CA LYS A 55 -1.48 18.19 -7.20
C LYS A 55 -0.66 16.92 -7.44
N VAL A 56 -1.27 15.75 -7.29
CA VAL A 56 -0.59 14.45 -7.51
C VAL A 56 -0.11 14.32 -8.95
N GLU A 57 -0.97 14.62 -9.93
CA GLU A 57 -0.62 14.59 -11.36
C GLU A 57 0.58 15.48 -11.66
N ASN A 58 0.59 16.71 -11.13
CA ASN A 58 1.69 17.64 -11.32
C ASN A 58 2.99 17.18 -10.64
N LEU A 59 2.91 16.55 -9.48
CA LEU A 59 4.09 15.98 -8.80
C LEU A 59 4.66 14.80 -9.60
N VAL A 60 3.81 13.92 -10.14
CA VAL A 60 4.22 12.82 -11.02
C VAL A 60 4.86 13.34 -12.29
N LEU A 61 4.26 14.36 -12.92
CA LEU A 61 4.82 14.99 -14.12
C LEU A 61 6.18 15.64 -13.83
N LEU A 62 6.31 16.37 -12.73
CA LEU A 62 7.57 16.96 -12.30
C LEU A 62 8.64 15.90 -12.06
N LEU A 63 8.29 14.80 -11.38
CA LEU A 63 9.21 13.69 -11.14
C LEU A 63 9.68 13.06 -12.46
N ASN A 64 8.78 12.84 -13.42
CA ASN A 64 9.13 12.35 -14.75
C ASN A 64 10.08 13.30 -15.49
N LEU A 65 9.87 14.61 -15.41
CA LEU A 65 10.78 15.60 -16.00
C LEU A 65 12.18 15.51 -15.41
N LEU A 66 12.27 15.42 -14.07
CA LEU A 66 13.54 15.31 -13.36
C LEU A 66 14.25 13.97 -13.65
N TYR A 67 13.50 12.89 -13.80
CA TYR A 67 14.04 11.56 -14.10
C TYR A 67 14.65 11.50 -15.51
N HIS A 68 13.94 12.00 -16.52
CA HIS A 68 14.38 11.87 -17.91
C HIS A 68 15.34 12.96 -18.37
N ARG A 69 15.36 14.15 -17.74
CA ARG A 69 16.23 15.25 -18.16
C ARG A 69 17.50 15.33 -17.33
N ARG A 70 18.56 15.92 -17.91
CA ARG A 70 19.80 16.16 -17.16
C ARG A 70 19.56 17.13 -16.00
N ALA A 71 18.87 18.23 -16.27
CA ALA A 71 18.38 19.20 -15.29
C ALA A 71 17.06 19.83 -15.78
N VAL A 72 16.28 20.38 -14.84
CA VAL A 72 15.00 21.05 -15.12
C VAL A 72 15.01 22.42 -14.47
N ASP A 73 14.93 23.48 -15.27
CA ASP A 73 14.80 24.85 -14.74
C ASP A 73 13.35 25.14 -14.32
N VAL A 74 13.18 26.16 -13.46
CA VAL A 74 11.85 26.53 -12.93
C VAL A 74 10.91 26.97 -14.05
N LYS A 75 11.44 27.60 -15.11
CA LYS A 75 10.63 28.02 -16.27
C LYS A 75 10.03 26.81 -16.99
N THR A 76 10.79 25.73 -17.15
CA THR A 76 10.32 24.47 -17.72
C THR A 76 9.26 23.83 -16.83
N MET A 77 9.44 23.81 -15.50
CA MET A 77 8.44 23.28 -14.57
C MET A 77 7.12 24.05 -14.68
N VAL A 78 7.18 25.38 -14.64
CA VAL A 78 6.02 26.28 -14.76
C VAL A 78 5.24 25.99 -16.04
N ARG A 79 5.95 25.89 -17.16
CA ARG A 79 5.33 25.64 -18.48
C ARG A 79 4.76 24.23 -18.59
N ALA A 80 5.52 23.21 -18.18
CA ALA A 80 5.13 21.82 -18.37
C ALA A 80 3.97 21.42 -17.44
N CYS A 81 3.98 21.88 -16.19
CA CYS A 81 2.94 21.58 -15.21
C CYS A 81 1.79 22.60 -15.20
N ASN A 82 1.88 23.68 -16.00
CA ASN A 82 0.93 24.79 -16.00
C ASN A 82 0.68 25.38 -14.58
N ILE A 83 1.78 25.66 -13.86
CA ILE A 83 1.74 26.13 -12.47
C ILE A 83 2.53 27.42 -12.27
N SER A 84 2.25 28.16 -11.18
CA SER A 84 3.05 29.32 -10.82
C SER A 84 4.48 28.93 -10.39
N LYS A 85 5.43 29.89 -10.48
CA LYS A 85 6.80 29.69 -9.97
C LYS A 85 6.83 29.30 -8.50
N ARG A 86 5.99 29.94 -7.68
CA ARG A 86 5.86 29.62 -6.24
C ARG A 86 5.40 28.18 -6.03
N THR A 87 4.46 27.71 -6.84
CA THR A 87 3.97 26.32 -6.80
C THR A 87 5.06 25.33 -7.22
N ALA A 88 5.86 25.65 -8.24
CA ALA A 88 6.98 24.82 -8.67
C ALA A 88 7.99 24.59 -7.54
N TYR A 89 8.44 25.67 -6.85
CA TYR A 89 9.32 25.53 -5.68
C TYR A 89 8.68 24.72 -4.54
N ARG A 90 7.38 24.93 -4.29
CA ARG A 90 6.66 24.16 -3.27
C ARG A 90 6.59 22.66 -3.61
N TYR A 91 6.45 22.32 -4.89
CA TYR A 91 6.44 20.93 -5.35
C TYR A 91 7.82 20.28 -5.28
N VAL A 92 8.88 21.00 -5.62
CA VAL A 92 10.27 20.54 -5.37
C VAL A 92 10.46 20.21 -3.90
N ARG A 93 10.09 21.13 -3.00
CA ARG A 93 10.18 20.88 -1.55
C ARG A 93 9.31 19.70 -1.09
N SER A 94 8.15 19.50 -1.72
CA SER A 94 7.29 18.34 -1.42
C SER A 94 7.97 17.02 -1.82
N LEU A 95 8.68 17.00 -2.95
CA LEU A 95 9.47 15.82 -3.37
C LEU A 95 10.63 15.57 -2.41
N GLU A 96 11.36 16.62 -1.99
CA GLU A 96 12.43 16.50 -0.99
C GLU A 96 11.91 15.95 0.35
N THR A 97 10.79 16.47 0.86
CA THR A 97 10.15 15.95 2.09
C THR A 97 9.66 14.51 1.92
N ALA A 98 9.26 14.12 0.70
CA ALA A 98 8.91 12.74 0.39
C ALA A 98 10.14 11.83 0.14
N GLY A 99 11.36 12.30 0.42
CA GLY A 99 12.58 11.50 0.35
C GLY A 99 13.21 11.40 -1.05
N PHE A 100 12.69 12.12 -2.05
CA PHE A 100 13.34 12.19 -3.35
C PHE A 100 14.59 13.07 -3.28
N PRO A 101 15.76 12.60 -3.77
CA PRO A 101 17.02 13.34 -3.69
C PRO A 101 17.09 14.43 -4.77
N VAL A 102 16.21 15.43 -4.67
CA VAL A 102 16.17 16.58 -5.56
C VAL A 102 17.11 17.67 -5.03
N TYR A 103 17.90 18.28 -5.91
CA TYR A 103 18.78 19.39 -5.55
C TYR A 103 18.94 20.34 -6.74
N PHE A 104 19.31 21.60 -6.46
CA PHE A 104 19.66 22.56 -7.51
C PHE A 104 21.13 22.42 -7.89
N ASP A 105 21.43 22.31 -9.18
CA ASP A 105 22.79 22.24 -9.72
C ASP A 105 23.14 23.57 -10.40
N ASP A 106 23.97 24.37 -9.72
CA ASP A 106 24.39 25.70 -10.18
C ASP A 106 25.12 25.64 -11.53
N ASN A 107 25.83 24.55 -11.82
CA ASN A 107 26.61 24.42 -13.06
C ASN A 107 25.73 24.26 -14.30
N VAL A 108 24.54 23.65 -14.12
CA VAL A 108 23.57 23.39 -15.20
C VAL A 108 22.40 24.37 -15.12
N GLY A 109 22.26 25.12 -14.03
CA GLY A 109 21.21 26.11 -13.82
C GLY A 109 19.81 25.48 -13.66
N GLY A 110 19.71 24.35 -12.97
CA GLY A 110 18.42 23.65 -12.82
C GLY A 110 18.42 22.54 -11.78
N TYR A 111 17.23 22.03 -11.48
CA TYR A 111 17.03 20.95 -10.52
C TYR A 111 17.31 19.57 -11.12
N ARG A 112 17.87 18.68 -10.30
CA ARG A 112 18.29 17.33 -10.69
C ARG A 112 17.95 16.33 -9.59
N LEU A 113 17.82 15.06 -9.98
CA LEU A 113 17.88 13.93 -9.04
C LEU A 113 19.35 13.50 -8.89
N THR A 114 19.85 13.41 -7.66
CA THR A 114 21.23 12.99 -7.37
C THR A 114 21.45 11.54 -7.75
N ASP A 115 20.40 10.73 -7.59
CA ASP A 115 20.37 9.34 -7.96
C ASP A 115 19.10 9.05 -8.78
N LYS A 116 19.31 8.63 -10.03
CA LYS A 116 18.24 8.18 -10.92
C LYS A 116 18.05 6.67 -10.89
N SER A 117 18.90 5.94 -10.17
CA SER A 117 18.85 4.49 -10.12
C SER A 117 17.65 3.96 -9.33
N GLY A 118 16.92 4.85 -8.61
CA GLY A 118 15.65 4.52 -7.97
C GLY A 118 15.77 3.24 -7.15
N SER A 119 16.79 3.16 -6.28
CA SER A 119 17.01 1.95 -5.52
C SER A 119 15.87 1.76 -4.51
N PHE A 120 15.14 0.67 -4.64
CA PHE A 120 14.14 0.24 -3.65
C PHE A 120 14.79 -0.12 -2.30
N SER A 121 16.14 -0.14 -2.23
CA SER A 121 16.91 -0.39 -1.02
C SER A 121 16.69 0.62 0.11
N ARG A 122 15.92 1.69 -0.12
CA ARG A 122 15.60 2.71 0.89
C ARG A 122 14.18 2.62 1.44
N LEU A 123 13.36 1.71 0.92
CA LEU A 123 12.01 1.55 1.45
C LEU A 123 12.08 0.89 2.83
N SER A 124 11.40 1.47 3.81
CA SER A 124 11.17 0.82 5.08
C SER A 124 10.31 -0.45 4.90
N PRO A 125 10.29 -1.37 5.87
CA PRO A 125 9.39 -2.52 5.82
C PRO A 125 7.91 -2.13 5.64
N GLU A 126 7.47 -1.05 6.29
CA GLU A 126 6.12 -0.50 6.21
C GLU A 126 5.83 0.10 4.84
N GLU A 127 6.76 0.89 4.28
CA GLU A 127 6.64 1.45 2.95
C GLU A 127 6.57 0.33 1.90
N SER A 128 7.40 -0.71 2.06
CA SER A 128 7.42 -1.88 1.20
C SER A 128 6.11 -2.66 1.25
N ALA A 129 5.60 -2.93 2.46
CA ALA A 129 4.31 -3.58 2.67
C ALA A 129 3.16 -2.76 2.06
N THR A 130 3.19 -1.44 2.24
CA THR A 130 2.17 -0.51 1.72
C THR A 130 2.17 -0.47 0.19
N VAL A 131 3.34 -0.36 -0.44
CA VAL A 131 3.46 -0.35 -1.90
C VAL A 131 3.06 -1.69 -2.48
N LEU A 132 3.47 -2.81 -1.87
CA LEU A 132 3.04 -4.14 -2.31
C LEU A 132 1.53 -4.34 -2.16
N PHE A 133 0.94 -3.91 -1.04
CA PHE A 133 -0.51 -3.92 -0.86
C PHE A 133 -1.21 -3.11 -1.95
N ALA A 134 -0.73 -1.90 -2.23
CA ALA A 134 -1.29 -1.04 -3.26
C ALA A 134 -1.18 -1.68 -4.65
N LEU A 135 -0.03 -2.27 -5.00
CA LEU A 135 0.15 -2.95 -6.28
C LEU A 135 -0.74 -4.18 -6.42
N GLU A 136 -0.85 -5.01 -5.37
CA GLU A 136 -1.75 -6.17 -5.36
C GLU A 136 -3.21 -5.72 -5.50
N PHE A 137 -3.61 -4.70 -4.75
CA PHE A 137 -4.96 -4.13 -4.82
C PHE A 137 -5.27 -3.57 -6.22
N LEU A 138 -4.30 -2.89 -6.86
CA LEU A 138 -4.46 -2.39 -8.22
C LEU A 138 -4.54 -3.56 -9.23
N GLU A 139 -3.65 -4.55 -9.17
CA GLU A 139 -3.71 -5.76 -10.02
C GLU A 139 -5.08 -6.45 -9.95
N CYS A 140 -5.64 -6.46 -8.75
CA CYS A 140 -6.93 -7.01 -8.42
C CYS A 140 -8.13 -6.16 -8.89
N SER A 141 -7.97 -4.84 -8.88
CA SER A 141 -9.01 -3.88 -9.27
C SER A 141 -9.20 -3.76 -10.77
N PHE A 142 -8.25 -4.26 -11.55
CA PHE A 142 -8.26 -4.11 -12.99
C PHE A 142 -8.21 -5.46 -13.72
N SER A 143 -8.74 -5.50 -14.95
CA SER A 143 -8.75 -6.73 -15.75
C SER A 143 -7.32 -7.21 -16.06
N PRO A 144 -7.06 -8.54 -15.99
CA PRO A 144 -5.72 -9.13 -16.10
C PRO A 144 -4.98 -8.78 -17.40
N ASP A 145 -5.72 -8.46 -18.47
CA ASP A 145 -5.16 -8.25 -19.81
C ASP A 145 -4.51 -6.86 -20.01
N ARG A 146 -4.74 -5.90 -19.10
CA ARG A 146 -4.32 -4.49 -19.30
C ARG A 146 -3.19 -4.01 -18.38
N PHE A 147 -2.72 -4.82 -17.42
CA PHE A 147 -1.85 -4.32 -16.34
C PHE A 147 -0.57 -5.12 -16.11
N GLY A 148 0.00 -5.67 -17.20
CA GLY A 148 1.36 -6.22 -17.18
C GLY A 148 2.43 -5.31 -16.52
N PRO A 149 2.37 -3.97 -16.63
CA PRO A 149 3.29 -3.09 -15.90
C PRO A 149 3.18 -3.17 -14.37
N ILE A 150 1.96 -3.28 -13.81
CA ILE A 150 1.74 -3.36 -12.35
C ILE A 150 2.29 -4.69 -11.83
N HIS A 151 1.95 -5.79 -12.52
CA HIS A 151 2.50 -7.12 -12.23
C HIS A 151 4.02 -7.15 -12.25
N ARG A 152 4.65 -6.54 -13.26
CA ARG A 152 6.11 -6.42 -13.33
C ARG A 152 6.68 -5.53 -12.22
N ALA A 153 6.00 -4.46 -11.84
CA ALA A 153 6.44 -3.60 -10.73
C ALA A 153 6.40 -4.35 -9.40
N ARG A 154 5.33 -5.12 -9.15
CA ARG A 154 5.18 -5.97 -7.97
C ARG A 154 6.28 -7.03 -7.91
N MET A 155 6.52 -7.75 -9.01
CA MET A 155 7.59 -8.74 -9.09
C MET A 155 8.98 -8.12 -8.86
N LYS A 156 9.27 -6.95 -9.44
CA LYS A 156 10.54 -6.24 -9.23
C LYS A 156 10.74 -5.84 -7.77
N LEU A 157 9.67 -5.33 -7.13
CA LEU A 157 9.71 -4.95 -5.72
C LEU A 157 9.92 -6.18 -4.83
N GLN A 158 9.20 -7.28 -5.08
CA GLN A 158 9.37 -8.55 -4.36
C GLN A 158 10.78 -9.11 -4.49
N LEU A 159 11.39 -9.05 -5.68
CA LEU A 159 12.77 -9.51 -5.89
C LEU A 159 13.80 -8.64 -5.18
N HIS A 160 13.51 -7.35 -4.99
CA HIS A 160 14.41 -6.42 -4.29
C HIS A 160 14.29 -6.52 -2.77
N LEU A 161 13.14 -6.96 -2.27
CA LEU A 161 12.92 -7.27 -0.86
C LEU A 161 13.50 -8.66 -0.56
N SER A 162 14.78 -8.70 -0.20
CA SER A 162 15.46 -9.91 0.22
C SER A 162 14.89 -10.44 1.55
N GLY A 163 14.52 -11.73 1.62
CA GLY A 163 14.20 -12.43 2.87
C GLY A 163 12.77 -12.97 2.99
N GLU A 164 12.27 -13.09 4.23
CA GLU A 164 10.95 -13.66 4.60
C GLU A 164 9.75 -12.77 4.21
N MET A 165 10.03 -11.53 3.79
CA MET A 165 9.08 -10.47 3.48
C MET A 165 8.03 -10.83 2.40
N PRO A 166 8.39 -11.38 1.22
CA PRO A 166 7.42 -11.62 0.16
C PRO A 166 6.41 -12.72 0.51
N GLY A 167 6.87 -13.78 1.22
CA GLY A 167 6.02 -14.88 1.69
C GLY A 167 5.03 -14.40 2.75
N LEU A 168 5.55 -13.66 3.74
CA LEU A 168 4.74 -13.05 4.79
C LEU A 168 3.66 -12.12 4.22
N LEU A 169 4.02 -11.26 3.28
CA LEU A 169 3.08 -10.31 2.69
C LEU A 169 2.02 -11.02 1.84
N ALA A 170 2.39 -12.06 1.09
CA ALA A 170 1.42 -12.85 0.33
C ALA A 170 0.41 -13.56 1.25
N GLU A 171 0.87 -14.13 2.36
CA GLU A 171 0.01 -14.73 3.40
C GLU A 171 -0.89 -13.69 4.06
N THR A 172 -0.32 -12.53 4.40
CA THR A 172 -1.03 -11.43 5.03
C THR A 172 -2.13 -10.90 4.11
N LEU A 173 -1.80 -10.61 2.84
CA LEU A 173 -2.75 -10.14 1.83
C LEU A 173 -3.85 -11.16 1.56
N THR A 174 -3.50 -12.44 1.50
CA THR A 174 -4.45 -13.55 1.38
C THR A 174 -5.44 -13.54 2.54
N ALA A 175 -4.96 -13.44 3.77
CA ALA A 175 -5.80 -13.38 4.96
C ALA A 175 -6.60 -12.07 5.06
N THR A 176 -6.21 -11.00 4.37
CA THR A 176 -6.93 -9.71 4.36
C THR A 176 -8.04 -9.73 3.30
N SER A 177 -7.84 -10.45 2.20
CA SER A 177 -8.87 -10.63 1.15
C SER A 177 -10.10 -11.45 1.59
N THR A 178 -10.01 -12.19 2.70
CA THR A 178 -11.16 -12.88 3.31
C THR A 178 -11.97 -11.97 4.24
N LEU A 179 -11.59 -10.71 4.39
CA LEU A 179 -12.27 -9.72 5.22
C LEU A 179 -13.35 -9.00 4.41
N ASP A 180 -14.39 -9.75 4.01
CA ASP A 180 -15.52 -9.33 3.16
C ASP A 180 -16.35 -8.15 3.72
N GLU A 181 -16.10 -7.78 4.99
CA GLU A 181 -16.85 -6.78 5.75
C GLU A 181 -16.13 -5.42 5.92
N MET A 182 -14.86 -5.29 5.52
CA MET A 182 -14.10 -4.05 5.75
C MET A 182 -14.36 -3.00 4.66
N SER A 183 -14.85 -1.83 5.06
CA SER A 183 -15.39 -0.80 4.15
C SER A 183 -14.48 0.42 3.88
N PRO A 184 -13.22 0.46 4.32
CA PRO A 184 -12.23 1.33 3.66
C PRO A 184 -10.83 0.70 3.50
N ILE A 185 -10.14 1.04 2.40
CA ILE A 185 -8.72 0.70 2.12
C ILE A 185 -7.80 0.94 3.32
N LYS A 186 -8.07 2.02 4.07
CA LYS A 186 -7.35 2.38 5.29
C LYS A 186 -7.32 1.23 6.30
N GLU A 187 -8.45 0.59 6.56
CA GLU A 187 -8.54 -0.45 7.59
C GLU A 187 -7.86 -1.74 7.13
N MET A 188 -7.96 -2.09 5.84
CA MET A 188 -7.22 -3.22 5.26
C MET A 188 -5.71 -3.00 5.37
N LEU A 189 -5.23 -1.77 5.13
CA LEU A 189 -3.82 -1.43 5.29
C LEU A 189 -3.38 -1.56 6.75
N ILE A 190 -4.17 -1.05 7.70
CA ILE A 190 -3.86 -1.18 9.13
C ILE A 190 -3.82 -2.65 9.54
N VAL A 191 -4.80 -3.46 9.16
CA VAL A 191 -4.80 -4.92 9.41
C VAL A 191 -3.53 -5.57 8.87
N THR A 192 -3.14 -5.21 7.64
CA THR A 192 -1.95 -5.74 6.98
C THR A 192 -0.69 -5.38 7.77
N LEU A 193 -0.54 -4.13 8.19
CA LEU A 193 0.61 -3.67 8.98
C LEU A 193 0.67 -4.32 10.37
N VAL A 194 -0.47 -4.52 11.03
CA VAL A 194 -0.51 -5.22 12.33
C VAL A 194 -0.10 -6.68 12.16
N ARG A 195 -0.66 -7.42 11.21
CA ARG A 195 -0.27 -8.81 10.94
C ARG A 195 1.20 -8.95 10.60
N PHE A 196 1.71 -8.00 9.82
CA PHE A 196 3.10 -7.91 9.48
C PHE A 196 3.99 -7.77 10.73
N ALA A 197 3.62 -6.87 11.66
CA ALA A 197 4.30 -6.75 12.94
C ALA A 197 4.21 -8.02 13.80
N CYS A 198 3.04 -8.69 13.85
CA CYS A 198 2.86 -9.95 14.57
C CYS A 198 3.86 -11.02 14.10
N HIS A 199 4.01 -11.17 12.79
CA HIS A 199 4.88 -12.20 12.24
C HIS A 199 6.36 -11.87 12.43
N LEU A 200 6.74 -10.59 12.26
CA LEU A 200 8.10 -10.16 12.55
C LEU A 200 8.43 -10.11 14.05
N LYS A 201 7.45 -10.40 14.93
CA LYS A 201 7.58 -10.29 16.39
C LYS A 201 8.07 -8.91 16.82
N LYS A 202 7.53 -7.88 16.15
CA LYS A 202 7.86 -6.47 16.33
C LYS A 202 6.79 -5.76 17.15
N SER A 203 7.19 -4.74 17.91
CA SER A 203 6.21 -3.90 18.60
C SER A 203 5.63 -2.89 17.62
N ILE A 204 4.46 -2.35 17.96
CA ILE A 204 3.83 -1.29 17.16
C ILE A 204 3.49 -0.09 18.03
N LYS A 205 3.57 1.09 17.43
CA LYS A 205 3.09 2.35 17.98
C LYS A 205 1.84 2.75 17.22
N ILE A 206 0.73 2.91 17.93
CA ILE A 206 -0.57 3.26 17.36
C ILE A 206 -0.94 4.65 17.84
N TYR A 207 -1.18 5.56 16.89
CA TYR A 207 -1.85 6.82 17.14
C TYR A 207 -3.35 6.62 16.89
N HIS A 208 -4.20 6.89 17.87
CA HIS A 208 -5.64 6.69 17.73
C HIS A 208 -6.45 7.77 18.43
N HIS A 209 -7.68 7.97 17.96
CA HIS A 209 -8.63 8.85 18.64
C HIS A 209 -9.16 8.18 19.92
N THR A 210 -9.26 8.97 20.98
CA THR A 210 -10.09 8.65 22.16
C THR A 210 -11.37 9.48 22.10
N GLY A 211 -12.40 9.12 22.87
CA GLY A 211 -13.73 9.77 22.80
C GLY A 211 -13.76 11.29 23.00
N ASN A 212 -12.64 11.90 23.42
CA ASN A 212 -12.47 13.35 23.59
C ASN A 212 -11.63 14.01 22.47
N ASP A 213 -11.54 13.39 21.28
CA ASP A 213 -10.85 13.91 20.09
C ASP A 213 -9.32 14.17 20.22
N SER A 214 -8.71 13.82 21.35
CA SER A 214 -7.26 13.82 21.49
C SER A 214 -6.65 12.55 20.87
N ASN A 215 -5.61 12.75 20.06
CA ASN A 215 -4.78 11.66 19.56
C ASN A 215 -3.93 11.12 20.71
N VAL A 216 -4.10 9.85 21.03
CA VAL A 216 -3.30 9.13 22.02
C VAL A 216 -2.33 8.21 21.30
N LEU A 217 -1.09 8.18 21.77
CA LEU A 217 -0.06 7.24 21.34
C LEU A 217 -0.04 6.06 22.31
N THR A 218 -0.29 4.87 21.79
CA THR A 218 -0.22 3.60 22.53
C THR A 218 0.84 2.70 21.91
N GLU A 219 1.77 2.22 22.73
CA GLU A 219 2.77 1.22 22.30
C GLU A 219 2.27 -0.17 22.70
N ILE A 220 2.26 -1.09 21.73
CA ILE A 220 1.85 -2.48 21.88
C ILE A 220 3.06 -3.37 21.61
N ARG A 221 3.49 -4.11 22.62
CA ARG A 221 4.73 -4.91 22.57
C ARG A 221 4.55 -6.22 21.83
N SER A 222 3.37 -6.84 21.97
CA SER A 222 3.04 -8.10 21.31
C SER A 222 1.69 -7.95 20.61
N PRO A 223 1.66 -7.33 19.43
CA PRO A 223 0.40 -7.01 18.77
C PRO A 223 -0.33 -8.28 18.36
N ARG A 224 -1.66 -8.25 18.49
CA ARG A 224 -2.55 -9.29 18.02
C ARG A 224 -3.85 -8.66 17.49
N LEU A 225 -4.40 -9.25 16.43
CA LEU A 225 -5.72 -8.90 15.93
C LEU A 225 -6.80 -9.78 16.57
N ILE A 226 -7.87 -9.14 17.02
CA ILE A 226 -9.04 -9.80 17.58
C ILE A 226 -10.27 -9.24 16.86
N TYR A 227 -11.22 -10.11 16.53
CA TYR A 227 -12.52 -9.71 16.01
C TYR A 227 -13.58 -9.95 17.09
N ASP A 228 -14.22 -8.87 17.53
CA ASP A 228 -15.36 -8.88 18.45
C ASP A 228 -16.32 -7.76 18.03
N LYS A 229 -17.24 -8.11 17.13
CA LYS A 229 -18.15 -7.20 16.39
C LYS A 229 -17.46 -6.17 15.49
N GLU A 230 -16.20 -5.88 15.74
CA GLU A 230 -15.30 -5.08 14.93
C GLU A 230 -13.86 -5.57 15.10
N TRP A 231 -13.00 -5.28 14.13
CA TRP A 231 -11.57 -5.55 14.24
C TRP A 231 -10.91 -4.61 15.24
N LYS A 232 -10.16 -5.20 16.19
CA LYS A 232 -9.42 -4.50 17.24
C LYS A 232 -7.99 -5.01 17.28
N VAL A 233 -7.07 -4.13 17.65
CA VAL A 233 -5.68 -4.47 17.98
C VAL A 233 -5.56 -4.60 19.49
N ASN A 234 -4.91 -5.64 19.96
CA ASN A 234 -4.66 -5.91 21.37
C ASN A 234 -3.18 -6.18 21.63
N ASP A 235 -2.73 -5.98 22.87
CA ASP A 235 -1.44 -6.47 23.34
C ASP A 235 -1.61 -7.86 23.98
N GLU A 236 -1.02 -8.89 23.39
CA GLU A 236 -1.07 -10.25 23.93
C GLU A 236 -0.34 -10.38 25.27
N SER A 237 0.56 -9.44 25.60
CA SER A 237 1.27 -9.44 26.88
C SER A 237 0.46 -8.89 28.05
N VAL A 238 -0.72 -8.32 27.79
CA VAL A 238 -1.61 -7.73 28.80
C VAL A 238 -2.90 -8.54 28.85
N ASP A 239 -3.13 -9.23 29.97
CA ASP A 239 -4.28 -10.13 30.19
C ASP A 239 -5.63 -9.39 30.29
N ASP A 240 -5.60 -8.06 30.22
CA ASP A 240 -6.73 -7.19 30.52
C ASP A 240 -7.38 -6.64 29.24
N CYS A 241 -8.69 -6.85 29.09
CA CYS A 241 -9.50 -6.39 27.95
C CYS A 241 -9.51 -4.86 27.77
N LEU A 242 -8.91 -4.10 28.71
CA LEU A 242 -8.88 -2.64 28.76
C LEU A 242 -7.92 -2.00 27.75
N GLY A 243 -7.09 -2.77 27.05
CA GLY A 243 -6.10 -2.28 26.07
C GLY A 243 -6.52 -2.36 24.59
N GLN A 244 -7.76 -2.75 24.27
CA GLN A 244 -8.16 -2.99 22.88
C GLN A 244 -8.42 -1.70 22.10
N ILE A 245 -7.77 -1.54 20.95
CA ILE A 245 -7.93 -0.38 20.06
C ILE A 245 -8.69 -0.80 18.80
N PRO A 246 -9.93 -0.34 18.59
CA PRO A 246 -10.65 -0.55 17.35
C PRO A 246 -9.90 0.02 16.15
N ILE A 247 -9.77 -0.74 15.06
CA ILE A 247 -9.03 -0.33 13.86
C ILE A 247 -9.58 0.96 13.26
N ARG A 248 -10.90 1.16 13.30
CA ARG A 248 -11.54 2.40 12.84
C ARG A 248 -11.06 3.66 13.56
N ARG A 249 -10.54 3.54 14.80
CA ARG A 249 -10.01 4.66 15.59
C ARG A 249 -8.54 4.95 15.33
N VAL A 250 -7.84 4.05 14.65
CA VAL A 250 -6.41 4.21 14.33
C VAL A 250 -6.26 5.31 13.29
N VAL A 251 -5.40 6.28 13.61
CA VAL A 251 -5.01 7.40 12.75
C VAL A 251 -3.74 7.04 12.00
N ASN A 252 -2.73 6.53 12.73
CA ASN A 252 -1.44 6.12 12.18
C ASN A 252 -0.90 4.91 12.94
N ILE A 253 -0.04 4.13 12.28
CA ILE A 253 0.65 2.97 12.86
C ILE A 253 2.11 2.96 12.41
N GLU A 254 3.02 2.70 13.33
CA GLU A 254 4.46 2.54 13.08
C GLU A 254 4.90 1.19 13.66
N VAL A 255 5.69 0.42 12.91
CA VAL A 255 6.29 -0.84 13.39
C VAL A 255 7.69 -0.53 13.91
N VAL A 256 8.08 -1.12 15.05
CA VAL A 256 9.32 -0.80 15.79
C VAL A 256 10.16 -2.07 16.01
#